data_AF-A0A428TMR7-F1
#
_entry.id   AF-A0A428TMR7-F1
#
_cell.length_a   1.000
_cell.length_b   1.000
_cell.length_c   1.000
_cell.angle_alpha   90.00
_cell.angle_beta   90.00
_cell.angle_gamma   90.00
#
_symmetry.space_group_name_H-M   'P 1'
#
loop_
_entity.id
_entity.type
_entity.pdbx_description
1 polymer ?
#
loop_
_entity_poly.entity_id
_entity_poly.type
_entity_poly.pdbx_seq_one_letter_code
_entity_poly.pdbx_strand_id
1 'polypeptide(L)'
;MPSVKTAITWTILALAQLTAGHSVITNAVGDSGGAGMALGVDTTTPRDGTRRRPFQQDATRFRGDSAETVGETLGGGDNDVEAGTSAILAETNDDLPQVTQGGELTMTLHQVNSDGAGPYTCMINDDGTGQSWTDITVTQNVEGNERGRNRDGEASDFPLVASIPADQECTGTVAGQDNVCLVRCQNPARAGPFGGVVPVQMAGGNAGGANNATDDAANNDAANNNGADAANNGAANNDDTNNDAANNNGADANDNGAANNGAANNNAAVNNDASADNGAANENAAVNNGASANNGDEEEEEEEEEEEEEADNGSNNNNKVRALRFSA
;
A
#
# COMPACT_ATOMS: atom_id res chain seq x y z
N MET A 1 -5.94 76.47 -13.01
CA MET A 1 -4.76 75.70 -13.46
C MET A 1 -4.42 74.74 -12.33
N PRO A 2 -4.61 73.42 -12.50
CA PRO A 2 -4.43 72.47 -11.41
C PRO A 2 -2.93 72.20 -11.22
N SER A 3 -2.46 72.14 -9.98
CA SER A 3 -1.15 71.53 -9.66
C SER A 3 -1.45 70.27 -8.88
N VAL A 4 -1.60 69.18 -9.64
CA VAL A 4 -1.69 67.82 -9.13
C VAL A 4 -0.32 67.46 -8.58
N LYS A 5 -0.16 67.53 -7.25
CA LYS A 5 0.99 66.94 -6.58
C LYS A 5 0.75 65.43 -6.53
N THR A 6 1.49 64.75 -7.37
CA THR A 6 1.51 63.31 -7.58
C THR A 6 1.69 62.58 -6.25
N ALA A 7 0.63 61.96 -5.75
CA ALA A 7 0.72 60.89 -4.78
C ALA A 7 1.05 59.62 -5.58
N ILE A 8 2.30 59.16 -5.51
CA ILE A 8 2.68 57.84 -6.02
C ILE A 8 2.82 56.95 -4.78
N THR A 9 1.69 56.41 -4.32
CA THR A 9 1.68 55.24 -3.42
C THR A 9 2.10 54.03 -4.25
N TRP A 10 3.35 53.62 -4.10
CA TRP A 10 3.82 52.32 -4.59
C TRP A 10 3.27 51.24 -3.65
N THR A 11 2.04 50.80 -3.89
CA THR A 11 1.53 49.56 -3.30
C THR A 11 2.25 48.41 -4.01
N ILE A 12 3.39 47.99 -3.46
CA ILE A 12 4.03 46.73 -3.83
C ILE A 12 3.14 45.63 -3.26
N LEU A 13 2.21 45.14 -4.06
CA LEU A 13 1.49 43.91 -3.75
C LEU A 13 2.52 42.77 -3.87
N ALA A 14 3.13 42.39 -2.75
CA ALA A 14 3.92 41.19 -2.65
C ALA A 14 3.00 40.02 -2.98
N LEU A 15 3.07 39.53 -4.22
CA LEU A 15 2.57 38.21 -4.57
C LEU A 15 3.43 37.22 -3.79
N ALA A 16 3.10 37.00 -2.53
CA ALA A 16 3.61 35.87 -1.76
C ALA A 16 3.26 34.64 -2.59
N GLN A 17 4.26 34.11 -3.27
CA GLN A 17 4.14 32.80 -3.87
C GLN A 17 3.96 31.86 -2.68
N LEU A 18 2.70 31.58 -2.34
CA LEU A 18 2.32 30.44 -1.53
C LEU A 18 2.75 29.20 -2.34
N THR A 19 4.06 28.92 -2.29
CA THR A 19 4.63 27.65 -2.72
C THR A 19 4.12 26.65 -1.71
N ALA A 20 3.22 25.78 -2.14
CA ALA A 20 2.62 24.74 -1.31
C ALA A 20 2.76 23.40 -2.03
N GLY A 21 3.20 22.42 -1.24
CA GLY A 21 3.70 21.08 -1.53
C GLY A 21 4.88 20.89 -0.53
N HIS A 22 5.58 19.79 -0.38
CA HIS A 22 6.72 19.55 -1.26
C HIS A 22 7.50 18.32 -0.82
N SER A 23 6.79 17.30 -0.39
CA SER A 23 7.36 15.98 -0.50
C SER A 23 6.28 15.03 -0.94
N VAL A 24 6.75 13.96 -1.57
CA VAL A 24 5.90 12.92 -2.12
C VAL A 24 6.57 11.60 -1.83
N ILE A 25 5.84 10.64 -1.28
CA ILE A 25 6.32 9.26 -1.17
C ILE A 25 6.04 8.59 -2.50
N THR A 26 7.04 8.61 -3.39
CA THR A 26 6.91 8.17 -4.79
C THR A 26 7.05 6.66 -4.95
N ASN A 27 7.63 5.99 -3.97
CA ASN A 27 7.75 4.54 -3.94
C ASN A 27 7.74 4.06 -2.49
N ALA A 28 7.17 2.88 -2.26
CA ALA A 28 7.18 2.17 -0.98
C ALA A 28 7.28 0.68 -1.23
N VAL A 29 8.13 -0.01 -0.46
CA VAL A 29 8.38 -1.45 -0.57
C VAL A 29 8.36 -2.02 0.85
N GLY A 30 7.55 -3.05 1.06
CA GLY A 30 7.49 -3.75 2.34
C GLY A 30 8.59 -4.80 2.45
N ASP A 31 8.89 -5.22 3.67
CA ASP A 31 9.93 -6.21 3.97
C ASP A 31 9.65 -7.60 3.38
N SER A 32 8.38 -7.89 3.06
CA SER A 32 7.96 -9.11 2.35
C SER A 32 7.73 -8.89 0.84
N GLY A 33 8.17 -7.76 0.29
CA GLY A 33 8.05 -7.42 -1.13
C GLY A 33 6.85 -6.51 -1.44
N GLY A 34 6.36 -6.60 -2.67
CA GLY A 34 5.37 -5.66 -3.21
C GLY A 34 5.94 -4.26 -3.40
N ALA A 35 5.21 -3.43 -4.14
CA ALA A 35 5.56 -2.03 -4.32
C ALA A 35 4.28 -1.17 -4.35
N GLY A 36 4.42 0.10 -4.01
CA GLY A 36 3.33 1.06 -3.99
C GLY A 36 3.85 2.47 -3.88
N MET A 37 2.96 3.40 -3.56
CA MET A 37 3.26 4.82 -3.38
C MET A 37 2.21 5.44 -2.45
N ALA A 38 2.37 6.71 -2.10
CA ALA A 38 1.32 7.39 -1.33
C ALA A 38 0.03 7.59 -2.14
N LEU A 39 -1.08 7.71 -1.44
CA LEU A 39 -2.36 8.18 -2.00
C LEU A 39 -2.17 9.55 -2.66
N GLY A 40 -2.86 9.76 -3.78
CA GLY A 40 -2.85 11.02 -4.52
C GLY A 40 -1.64 11.25 -5.42
N VAL A 41 -0.67 10.34 -5.44
CA VAL A 41 0.51 10.46 -6.32
C VAL A 41 0.11 10.33 -7.78
N ASP A 42 0.60 11.27 -8.60
CA ASP A 42 0.48 11.25 -10.06
C ASP A 42 1.85 10.92 -10.65
N THR A 43 2.00 9.71 -11.18
CA THR A 43 3.25 9.19 -11.78
C THR A 43 3.72 10.01 -12.99
N THR A 44 2.85 10.85 -13.57
CA THR A 44 3.18 11.73 -14.69
C THR A 44 3.75 13.09 -14.24
N THR A 45 3.68 13.39 -12.93
CA THR A 45 4.25 14.63 -12.37
C THR A 45 5.79 14.59 -12.47
N PRO A 46 6.44 15.53 -13.19
CA PRO A 46 7.89 15.56 -13.28
C PRO A 46 8.51 15.89 -11.91
N ARG A 47 9.72 15.38 -11.67
CA ARG A 47 10.44 15.42 -10.38
C ARG A 47 11.76 16.19 -10.43
N ASP A 48 11.99 16.94 -11.50
CA ASP A 48 13.25 17.64 -11.80
C ASP A 48 13.19 19.16 -11.53
N GLY A 49 12.26 19.61 -10.69
CA GLY A 49 12.10 21.03 -10.39
C GLY A 49 11.31 21.33 -9.12
N THR A 50 11.31 22.61 -8.74
CA THR A 50 10.79 23.10 -7.44
C THR A 50 9.64 24.11 -7.56
N ARG A 51 9.07 24.29 -8.75
CA ARG A 51 7.96 25.25 -8.97
C ARG A 51 6.60 24.61 -8.70
N ARG A 52 5.64 25.41 -8.23
CA ARG A 52 4.26 24.97 -7.97
C ARG A 52 3.60 24.16 -9.06
N ARG A 53 3.72 24.63 -10.30
CA ARG A 53 3.32 23.85 -11.46
C ARG A 53 4.55 23.61 -12.32
N PRO A 54 4.79 22.38 -12.79
CA PRO A 54 4.01 21.14 -12.53
C PRO A 54 4.42 20.35 -11.28
N PHE A 55 5.56 20.65 -10.64
CA PHE A 55 6.28 19.70 -9.78
C PHE A 55 5.64 19.38 -8.41
N GLN A 56 4.63 20.14 -7.98
CA GLN A 56 4.07 20.08 -6.63
C GLN A 56 2.60 19.63 -6.62
N GLN A 57 2.05 19.24 -7.78
CA GLN A 57 0.60 19.03 -7.90
C GLN A 57 0.08 17.85 -7.06
N ASP A 58 0.90 16.84 -6.83
CA ASP A 58 0.54 15.63 -6.09
C ASP A 58 1.23 15.51 -4.73
N ALA A 59 1.84 16.60 -4.25
CA ALA A 59 2.39 16.66 -2.90
C ALA A 59 1.26 16.73 -1.88
N THR A 60 1.12 15.67 -1.09
CA THR A 60 0.11 15.59 -0.03
C THR A 60 0.47 16.54 1.11
N ARG A 61 -0.53 17.31 1.55
CA ARG A 61 -0.46 18.16 2.74
C ARG A 61 -1.52 17.74 3.77
N PHE A 62 -1.20 17.89 5.04
CA PHE A 62 -2.10 17.62 6.16
C PHE A 62 -2.40 18.91 6.93
N ARG A 63 -3.39 19.69 6.48
CA ARG A 63 -3.75 20.98 7.09
C ARG A 63 -5.24 21.26 6.94
N GLY A 64 -5.77 22.14 7.79
CA GLY A 64 -7.19 22.52 7.75
C GLY A 64 -8.07 21.30 7.99
N ASP A 65 -9.12 21.17 7.19
CA ASP A 65 -10.06 20.04 7.27
C ASP A 65 -9.37 18.70 7.00
N SER A 66 -8.28 18.69 6.21
CA SER A 66 -7.54 17.47 5.89
C SER A 66 -6.47 17.10 6.94
N ALA A 67 -6.28 17.89 8.02
CA ALA A 67 -5.21 17.71 9.00
C ALA A 67 -5.23 16.33 9.71
N GLU A 68 -6.42 15.82 10.04
CA GLU A 68 -6.60 14.55 10.75
C GLU A 68 -7.01 13.39 9.81
N THR A 69 -6.97 13.63 8.50
CA THR A 69 -7.43 12.68 7.46
C THR A 69 -6.25 11.99 6.75
N VAL A 70 -6.49 11.46 5.55
CA VAL A 70 -5.44 10.97 4.62
C VAL A 70 -4.82 12.06 3.74
N GLY A 71 -5.12 13.33 4.03
CA GLY A 71 -4.52 14.50 3.41
C GLY A 71 -5.17 14.89 2.08
N GLU A 72 -4.63 15.94 1.46
CA GLU A 72 -5.08 16.44 0.16
C GLU A 72 -3.88 16.83 -0.71
N THR A 73 -4.07 16.82 -2.03
CA THR A 73 -3.09 17.30 -3.01
C THR A 73 -3.61 18.54 -3.74
N LEU A 74 -2.71 19.36 -4.27
CA LEU A 74 -3.11 20.57 -5.01
C LEU A 74 -3.83 20.26 -6.33
N GLY A 75 -3.46 19.15 -6.99
CA GLY A 75 -3.97 18.74 -8.28
C GLY A 75 -5.19 17.81 -8.18
N GLY A 76 -5.22 16.93 -7.17
CA GLY A 76 -6.26 15.92 -6.98
C GLY A 76 -7.33 16.28 -5.94
N GLY A 77 -7.09 17.28 -5.07
CA GLY A 77 -7.97 17.58 -3.94
C GLY A 77 -7.79 16.58 -2.80
N ASP A 78 -8.83 16.36 -2.00
CA ASP A 78 -8.82 15.40 -0.89
C ASP A 78 -8.45 14.00 -1.40
N ASN A 79 -7.52 13.36 -0.70
CA ASN A 79 -7.18 11.97 -0.98
C ASN A 79 -8.34 11.07 -0.53
N ASP A 80 -8.61 10.03 -1.32
CA ASP A 80 -9.60 9.01 -1.03
C ASP A 80 -8.92 7.65 -0.94
N VAL A 81 -9.21 6.90 0.14
CA VAL A 81 -8.53 5.64 0.42
C VAL A 81 -8.89 4.57 -0.62
N GLU A 82 -10.14 4.45 -1.01
CA GLU A 82 -10.62 3.44 -1.96
C GLU A 82 -10.13 3.75 -3.38
N ALA A 83 -10.37 4.98 -3.85
CA ALA A 83 -9.99 5.40 -5.20
C ALA A 83 -8.47 5.50 -5.35
N GLY A 84 -7.78 6.04 -4.34
CA GLY A 84 -6.32 6.16 -4.35
C GLY A 84 -5.62 4.81 -4.30
N THR A 85 -6.09 3.87 -3.46
CA THR A 85 -5.55 2.50 -3.44
C THR A 85 -5.84 1.77 -4.75
N SER A 86 -7.03 1.94 -5.33
CA SER A 86 -7.36 1.39 -6.65
C SER A 86 -6.42 1.91 -7.75
N ALA A 87 -6.06 3.20 -7.70
CA ALA A 87 -5.11 3.78 -8.64
C ALA A 87 -3.69 3.22 -8.45
N ILE A 88 -3.25 3.02 -7.21
CA ILE A 88 -1.96 2.39 -6.91
C ILE A 88 -1.92 0.97 -7.49
N LEU A 89 -2.93 0.14 -7.20
CA LEU A 89 -3.03 -1.23 -7.71
C LEU A 89 -2.96 -1.28 -9.24
N ALA A 90 -3.60 -0.34 -9.93
CA ALA A 90 -3.55 -0.25 -11.39
C ALA A 90 -2.13 0.04 -11.93
N GLU A 91 -1.30 0.78 -11.19
CA GLU A 91 0.09 1.10 -11.57
C GLU A 91 1.07 -0.03 -11.17
N THR A 92 0.74 -0.80 -10.13
CA THR A 92 1.64 -1.80 -9.54
C THR A 92 1.35 -3.24 -9.95
N ASN A 93 0.36 -3.48 -10.81
CA ASN A 93 -0.13 -4.81 -11.22
C ASN A 93 -0.78 -5.58 -10.07
N ASP A 94 -1.71 -4.91 -9.37
CA ASP A 94 -2.52 -5.43 -8.26
C ASP A 94 -1.74 -5.76 -6.98
N ASP A 95 -0.50 -5.27 -6.85
CA ASP A 95 0.34 -5.46 -5.66
C ASP A 95 0.36 -4.22 -4.76
N LEU A 96 0.19 -4.40 -3.45
CA LEU A 96 0.53 -3.39 -2.42
C LEU A 96 1.88 -3.75 -1.77
N PRO A 97 2.57 -2.79 -1.12
CA PRO A 97 3.71 -3.10 -0.25
C PRO A 97 3.30 -4.15 0.81
N GLN A 98 4.01 -5.27 0.82
CA GLN A 98 3.74 -6.41 1.70
C GLN A 98 4.63 -6.32 2.94
N VAL A 99 4.01 -6.13 4.10
CA VAL A 99 4.73 -5.97 5.38
C VAL A 99 4.48 -7.13 6.33
N THR A 100 5.42 -7.39 7.24
CA THR A 100 5.25 -8.37 8.33
C THR A 100 5.19 -7.71 9.71
N GLN A 101 4.67 -8.44 10.70
CA GLN A 101 4.75 -8.04 12.11
C GLN A 101 6.21 -7.92 12.53
N GLY A 102 6.61 -6.74 12.99
CA GLY A 102 8.00 -6.45 13.35
C GLY A 102 8.91 -6.16 12.14
N GLY A 103 8.34 -6.09 10.94
CA GLY A 103 9.03 -5.78 9.70
C GLY A 103 9.29 -4.28 9.49
N GLU A 104 9.54 -3.90 8.24
CA GLU A 104 9.82 -2.51 7.87
C GLU A 104 9.14 -2.15 6.55
N LEU A 105 8.71 -0.90 6.46
CA LEU A 105 8.30 -0.24 5.21
C LEU A 105 9.42 0.71 4.77
N THR A 106 10.03 0.41 3.62
CA THR A 106 11.05 1.27 3.01
C THR A 106 10.41 2.17 1.96
N MET A 107 10.52 3.48 2.14
CA MET A 107 9.93 4.49 1.27
C MET A 107 11.00 5.32 0.57
N THR A 108 10.72 5.70 -0.67
CA THR A 108 11.42 6.77 -1.39
C THR A 108 10.62 8.04 -1.25
N LEU A 109 11.15 8.99 -0.50
CA LEU A 109 10.59 10.32 -0.37
C LEU A 109 11.28 11.26 -1.37
N HIS A 110 10.52 11.80 -2.31
CA HIS A 110 10.98 12.88 -3.15
C HIS A 110 10.76 14.22 -2.46
N GLN A 111 11.83 14.93 -2.11
CA GLN A 111 11.76 16.29 -1.60
C GLN A 111 11.69 17.27 -2.79
N VAL A 112 10.57 17.98 -2.94
CA VAL A 112 10.36 18.91 -4.07
C VAL A 112 11.02 20.27 -3.79
N ASN A 113 10.90 20.80 -2.57
CA ASN A 113 11.39 22.11 -2.17
C ASN A 113 12.04 22.04 -0.79
N SER A 114 12.68 23.14 -0.37
CA SER A 114 13.39 23.21 0.89
C SER A 114 12.57 22.70 2.08
N ASP A 115 11.29 23.06 2.19
CA ASP A 115 10.40 22.71 3.31
C ASP A 115 9.74 21.31 3.22
N GLY A 116 10.13 20.50 2.24
CA GLY A 116 9.77 19.08 2.14
C GLY A 116 10.74 18.13 2.84
N ALA A 117 11.72 18.66 3.58
CA ALA A 117 12.73 17.86 4.24
C ALA A 117 12.21 17.28 5.57
N GLY A 118 13.01 16.44 6.23
CA GLY A 118 12.66 15.84 7.52
C GLY A 118 13.04 16.70 8.74
N PRO A 119 13.01 16.11 9.95
CA PRO A 119 12.69 14.71 10.23
C PRO A 119 11.20 14.41 10.12
N TYR A 120 10.85 13.28 9.53
CA TYR A 120 9.48 12.77 9.44
C TYR A 120 9.08 12.02 10.71
N THR A 121 7.81 12.13 11.08
CA THR A 121 7.14 11.18 11.97
C THR A 121 6.23 10.29 11.14
N CYS A 122 6.10 9.03 11.53
CA CYS A 122 5.20 8.08 10.88
C CYS A 122 4.24 7.48 11.91
N MET A 123 3.04 7.14 11.44
CA MET A 123 1.96 6.55 12.22
C MET A 123 1.21 5.53 11.35
N ILE A 124 0.61 4.54 11.99
CA ILE A 124 -0.13 3.46 11.32
C ILE A 124 -1.60 3.44 11.75
N ASN A 125 -2.47 3.12 10.81
CA ASN A 125 -3.90 2.91 11.00
C ASN A 125 -4.23 1.44 10.68
N ASP A 126 -4.84 0.75 11.65
CA ASP A 126 -5.02 -0.71 11.63
C ASP A 126 -6.20 -1.17 10.75
N ASP A 127 -7.23 -0.35 10.62
CA ASP A 127 -8.52 -0.72 10.03
C ASP A 127 -8.72 -0.25 8.59
N GLY A 128 -7.71 0.37 8.00
CA GLY A 128 -7.76 0.87 6.63
C GLY A 128 -8.65 2.11 6.44
N THR A 129 -9.23 2.68 7.51
CA THR A 129 -10.16 3.82 7.38
C THR A 129 -9.48 5.19 7.43
N GLY A 130 -8.25 5.25 7.95
CA GLY A 130 -7.51 6.50 8.15
C GLY A 130 -8.05 7.41 9.26
N GLN A 131 -8.91 6.90 10.16
CA GLN A 131 -9.52 7.69 11.24
C GLN A 131 -8.77 7.63 12.57
N SER A 132 -8.00 6.57 12.83
CA SER A 132 -7.22 6.41 14.06
C SER A 132 -5.78 6.03 13.76
N TRP A 133 -4.84 6.70 14.42
CA TRP A 133 -3.42 6.59 14.13
C TRP A 133 -2.61 6.30 15.39
N THR A 134 -1.65 5.39 15.28
CA THR A 134 -0.68 5.07 16.33
C THR A 134 0.72 5.37 15.81
N ASP A 135 1.52 6.13 16.58
CA ASP A 135 2.90 6.44 16.19
C ASP A 135 3.74 5.16 16.05
N ILE A 136 4.54 5.10 14.99
CA ILE A 136 5.50 4.03 14.73
C ILE A 136 6.92 4.57 14.64
N THR A 137 7.90 3.69 14.84
CA THR A 137 9.31 4.11 14.84
C THR A 137 9.80 4.36 13.43
N VAL A 138 10.43 5.52 13.20
CA VAL A 138 11.18 5.80 11.97
C VAL A 138 12.64 5.40 12.17
N THR A 139 13.09 4.33 11.51
CA THR A 139 14.44 3.74 11.69
C THR A 139 15.50 4.40 10.79
N GLN A 140 15.08 4.98 9.66
CA GLN A 140 15.90 5.85 8.82
C GLN A 140 15.09 7.08 8.43
N ASN A 141 15.62 8.27 8.67
CA ASN A 141 14.91 9.52 8.47
C ASN A 141 15.60 10.42 7.43
N VAL A 142 14.83 11.33 6.85
CA VAL A 142 15.31 12.34 5.90
C VAL A 142 15.91 13.51 6.67
N GLU A 143 17.07 13.99 6.22
CA GLU A 143 17.75 15.11 6.86
C GLU A 143 16.97 16.42 6.65
N GLY A 144 16.85 17.19 7.73
CA GLY A 144 16.32 18.54 7.71
C GLY A 144 16.37 19.17 9.10
N ASN A 145 16.13 20.48 9.18
CA ASN A 145 16.08 21.17 10.46
C ASN A 145 14.73 20.97 11.16
N GLU A 146 14.59 21.54 12.37
CA GLU A 146 13.36 21.47 13.18
C GLU A 146 12.09 22.02 12.50
N ARG A 147 12.25 22.75 11.39
CA ARG A 147 11.14 23.30 10.59
C ARG A 147 10.87 22.50 9.31
N GLY A 148 11.50 21.33 9.15
CA GLY A 148 11.35 20.51 7.95
C GLY A 148 12.11 21.05 6.76
N ARG A 149 13.17 21.85 6.97
CA ARG A 149 13.89 22.55 5.88
C ARG A 149 15.28 21.99 5.59
N ASN A 150 15.56 21.73 4.33
CA ASN A 150 16.89 21.42 3.78
C ASN A 150 16.98 21.93 2.33
N ARG A 151 17.74 22.98 2.05
CA ARG A 151 17.81 23.54 0.69
C ARG A 151 18.65 22.69 -0.27
N ASP A 152 19.60 21.92 0.25
CA ASP A 152 20.50 21.12 -0.58
C ASP A 152 19.84 19.83 -1.07
N GLY A 153 18.70 19.44 -0.47
CA GLY A 153 17.89 18.29 -0.88
C GLY A 153 16.73 18.59 -1.83
N GLU A 154 16.63 19.81 -2.38
CA GLU A 154 15.58 20.14 -3.34
C GLU A 154 15.63 19.26 -4.61
N ALA A 155 14.45 18.90 -5.13
CA ALA A 155 14.26 18.04 -6.30
C ALA A 155 15.10 16.74 -6.26
N SER A 156 15.15 16.10 -5.08
CA SER A 156 15.98 14.91 -4.84
C SER A 156 15.23 13.85 -4.03
N ASP A 157 15.64 12.60 -4.20
CA ASP A 157 15.07 11.45 -3.50
C ASP A 157 15.88 11.10 -2.25
N PHE A 158 15.18 10.74 -1.17
CA PHE A 158 15.76 10.32 0.09
C PHE A 158 15.06 9.07 0.61
N PRO A 159 15.80 8.15 1.27
CA PRO A 159 15.19 7.02 1.95
C PRO A 159 14.49 7.47 3.24
N LEU A 160 13.31 6.93 3.47
CA LEU A 160 12.56 7.02 4.72
C LEU A 160 12.12 5.60 5.09
N VAL A 161 12.47 5.11 6.28
CA VAL A 161 12.14 3.74 6.70
C VAL A 161 11.34 3.79 8.00
N ALA A 162 10.17 3.17 8.00
CA ALA A 162 9.31 3.03 9.17
C ALA A 162 9.23 1.56 9.60
N SER A 163 9.40 1.29 10.89
CA SER A 163 9.28 -0.05 11.46
C SER A 163 7.82 -0.36 11.78
N ILE A 164 7.37 -1.53 11.36
CA ILE A 164 6.03 -2.04 11.64
C ILE A 164 6.05 -2.70 13.03
N PRO A 165 5.12 -2.37 13.94
CA PRO A 165 5.07 -2.97 15.27
C PRO A 165 5.00 -4.50 15.23
N ALA A 166 5.61 -5.16 16.22
CA ALA A 166 5.64 -6.62 16.32
C ALA A 166 4.25 -7.23 16.61
N ASP A 167 3.33 -6.43 17.15
CA ASP A 167 1.94 -6.75 17.44
C ASP A 167 0.97 -6.10 16.44
N GLN A 168 1.46 -5.55 15.33
CA GLN A 168 0.62 -4.93 14.32
C GLN A 168 -0.35 -5.95 13.70
N GLU A 169 -1.63 -5.61 13.67
CA GLU A 169 -2.63 -6.29 12.85
C GLU A 169 -3.25 -5.30 11.87
N CYS A 170 -3.46 -5.75 10.64
CA CYS A 170 -4.19 -4.99 9.64
C CYS A 170 -5.50 -5.70 9.36
N THR A 171 -6.60 -4.98 9.57
CA THR A 171 -7.97 -5.51 9.52
C THR A 171 -8.81 -4.84 8.43
N GLY A 172 -8.27 -3.82 7.76
CA GLY A 172 -8.95 -3.11 6.70
C GLY A 172 -9.16 -3.97 5.46
N THR A 173 -10.28 -3.72 4.78
CA THR A 173 -10.52 -4.12 3.40
C THR A 173 -10.62 -2.84 2.57
N VAL A 174 -9.70 -2.63 1.62
CA VAL A 174 -9.61 -1.43 0.79
C VAL A 174 -9.36 -1.83 -0.65
N ALA A 175 -10.12 -1.27 -1.60
CA ALA A 175 -10.00 -1.56 -3.03
C ALA A 175 -10.04 -3.07 -3.37
N GLY A 176 -10.79 -3.84 -2.57
CA GLY A 176 -10.88 -5.29 -2.69
C GLY A 176 -9.69 -6.09 -2.13
N GLN A 177 -8.71 -5.43 -1.53
CA GLN A 177 -7.59 -6.05 -0.83
C GLN A 177 -7.92 -6.18 0.66
N ASP A 178 -7.73 -7.37 1.21
CA ASP A 178 -7.90 -7.65 2.64
C ASP A 178 -6.59 -7.45 3.41
N ASN A 179 -6.70 -7.25 4.72
CA ASN A 179 -5.57 -7.07 5.64
C ASN A 179 -4.73 -5.84 5.33
N VAL A 180 -5.40 -4.73 4.99
CA VAL A 180 -4.77 -3.45 4.66
C VAL A 180 -4.66 -2.57 5.91
N CYS A 181 -3.47 -2.02 6.12
CA CYS A 181 -3.24 -0.86 7.00
C CYS A 181 -2.91 0.36 6.14
N LEU A 182 -2.97 1.54 6.75
CA LEU A 182 -2.43 2.76 6.17
C LEU A 182 -1.24 3.24 6.99
N VAL A 183 -0.13 3.59 6.34
CA VAL A 183 1.04 4.22 6.98
C VAL A 183 1.12 5.67 6.54
N ARG A 184 0.88 6.59 7.47
CA ARG A 184 1.00 8.03 7.26
C ARG A 184 2.35 8.49 7.75
N CYS A 185 3.10 9.18 6.89
CA CYS A 185 4.32 9.88 7.29
C CYS A 185 4.22 11.35 6.93
N GLN A 186 4.67 12.21 7.85
CA GLN A 186 4.61 13.65 7.67
C GLN A 186 5.81 14.37 8.31
N ASN A 187 6.20 15.50 7.74
CA ASN A 187 7.26 16.34 8.27
C ASN A 187 6.71 17.48 9.19
N PRO A 188 7.57 18.28 9.84
CA PRO A 188 7.15 19.29 10.81
C PRO A 188 6.88 20.67 10.16
N ALA A 189 6.71 20.74 8.84
CA ALA A 189 6.56 22.02 8.14
C ALA A 189 5.26 22.73 8.53
N ARG A 190 5.35 24.02 8.92
CA ARG A 190 4.18 24.82 9.35
C ARG A 190 3.26 25.23 8.20
N ALA A 191 3.78 25.30 6.97
CA ALA A 191 2.98 25.57 5.77
C ALA A 191 1.92 24.48 5.52
N GLY A 192 2.16 23.31 6.11
CA GLY A 192 1.33 22.11 6.18
C GLY A 192 2.30 20.95 6.32
N PRO A 193 2.19 20.08 7.32
CA PRO A 193 2.95 18.83 7.31
C PRO A 193 2.79 18.16 5.95
N PHE A 194 3.91 17.87 5.28
CA PHE A 194 3.96 17.24 3.97
C PHE A 194 4.47 15.81 4.10
N GLY A 195 4.04 14.95 3.18
CA GLY A 195 4.44 13.56 3.13
C GLY A 195 3.44 12.73 2.34
N GLY A 196 2.80 11.76 2.99
CA GLY A 196 1.76 10.97 2.36
C GLY A 196 1.25 9.82 3.22
N VAL A 197 0.21 9.17 2.72
CA VAL A 197 -0.35 7.94 3.30
C VAL A 197 -0.15 6.80 2.31
N VAL A 198 0.53 5.74 2.73
CA VAL A 198 0.80 4.56 1.92
C VAL A 198 -0.08 3.41 2.40
N PRO A 199 -0.97 2.86 1.57
CA PRO A 199 -1.63 1.58 1.85
C PRO A 199 -0.61 0.46 1.84
N VAL A 200 -0.60 -0.37 2.88
CA VAL A 200 0.25 -1.56 3.00
C VAL A 200 -0.62 -2.75 3.34
N GLN A 201 -0.19 -3.94 2.96
CA GLN A 201 -0.92 -5.18 3.22
C GLN A 201 -0.07 -6.11 4.07
N MET A 202 -0.70 -6.74 5.06
CA MET A 202 -0.02 -7.76 5.86
C MET A 202 0.23 -9.02 5.03
N ALA A 203 1.50 -9.37 4.87
CA ALA A 203 1.90 -10.59 4.20
C ALA A 203 1.33 -11.82 4.92
N GLY A 204 0.80 -12.77 4.15
CA GLY A 204 0.18 -13.98 4.70
C GLY A 204 -1.30 -13.82 5.08
N GLY A 205 -1.85 -12.60 4.97
CA GLY A 205 -3.27 -12.32 5.00
C GLY A 205 -3.93 -12.66 3.66
N ASN A 206 -4.15 -13.96 3.42
CA ASN A 206 -4.96 -14.56 2.36
C ASN A 206 -5.35 -13.66 1.15
N ALA A 207 -4.54 -13.66 0.09
CA ALA A 207 -4.95 -13.16 -1.21
C ALA A 207 -6.20 -13.93 -1.70
N GLY A 208 -7.36 -13.27 -1.68
CA GLY A 208 -8.57 -13.75 -2.32
C GLY A 208 -8.43 -13.66 -3.85
N GLY A 209 -7.76 -14.63 -4.47
CA GLY A 209 -7.54 -14.63 -5.92
C GLY A 209 -7.00 -15.94 -6.48
N ALA A 210 -7.92 -16.81 -6.91
CA ALA A 210 -7.74 -18.00 -7.76
C ALA A 210 -6.94 -19.19 -7.21
N ASN A 211 -7.69 -20.20 -6.77
CA ASN A 211 -7.27 -21.59 -6.67
C ASN A 211 -6.52 -22.03 -7.94
N ASN A 212 -5.23 -22.35 -7.80
CA ASN A 212 -4.62 -23.41 -8.58
C ASN A 212 -3.68 -24.20 -7.67
N ALA A 213 -4.27 -24.93 -6.72
CA ALA A 213 -3.60 -26.03 -6.06
C ALA A 213 -3.40 -27.15 -7.09
N THR A 214 -2.25 -27.16 -7.76
CA THR A 214 -1.72 -28.40 -8.30
C THR A 214 -1.15 -29.18 -7.12
N ASP A 215 -1.91 -30.19 -6.69
CA ASP A 215 -1.44 -31.29 -5.87
C ASP A 215 -0.13 -31.84 -6.47
N ASP A 216 0.97 -31.70 -5.74
CA ASP A 216 2.17 -32.49 -5.96
C ASP A 216 2.53 -33.21 -4.66
N ALA A 217 1.68 -34.18 -4.32
CA ALA A 217 1.98 -35.19 -3.31
C ALA A 217 2.85 -36.28 -3.96
N ALA A 218 4.18 -36.12 -3.88
CA ALA A 218 5.14 -37.16 -4.23
C ALA A 218 6.10 -37.47 -3.06
N ASN A 219 5.61 -38.36 -2.20
CA ASN A 219 6.31 -39.55 -1.68
C ASN A 219 7.83 -39.44 -1.39
N ASN A 220 8.18 -39.37 -0.11
CA ASN A 220 9.46 -39.89 0.38
C ASN A 220 9.20 -40.77 1.62
N ASP A 221 8.75 -41.99 1.35
CA ASP A 221 8.79 -43.08 2.32
C ASP A 221 10.25 -43.50 2.56
N ALA A 222 10.57 -43.63 3.86
CA ALA A 222 11.87 -43.96 4.39
C ALA A 222 12.02 -45.49 4.45
N ALA A 223 12.75 -46.08 3.50
CA ALA A 223 13.11 -47.50 3.55
C ALA A 223 14.54 -47.69 4.09
N ASN A 224 14.60 -48.06 5.38
CA ASN A 224 15.77 -48.62 6.05
C ASN A 224 16.00 -50.09 5.64
N ASN A 225 17.27 -50.47 5.62
CA ASN A 225 17.86 -51.72 5.18
C ASN A 225 17.31 -52.99 5.86
N ASN A 226 17.14 -54.08 5.11
CA ASN A 226 17.89 -55.32 5.35
C ASN A 226 17.84 -56.26 4.13
N GLY A 227 18.96 -56.92 3.84
CA GLY A 227 19.15 -57.72 2.65
C GLY A 227 18.87 -59.22 2.77
N ALA A 228 19.31 -59.90 1.72
CA ALA A 228 19.47 -61.34 1.49
C ALA A 228 18.33 -62.05 0.73
N ASP A 229 18.63 -62.37 -0.53
CA ASP A 229 17.98 -63.44 -1.29
C ASP A 229 18.98 -64.59 -1.56
N ALA A 230 18.43 -65.80 -1.58
CA ALA A 230 18.86 -67.07 -2.16
C ALA A 230 20.08 -67.86 -1.59
N ALA A 231 19.80 -69.04 -1.02
CA ALA A 231 20.38 -70.33 -1.47
C ALA A 231 19.79 -71.60 -0.78
N ASN A 232 19.16 -72.44 -1.60
CA ASN A 232 19.38 -73.90 -1.78
C ASN A 232 18.92 -74.99 -0.77
N ASN A 233 18.03 -75.86 -1.30
CA ASN A 233 17.90 -77.33 -1.21
C ASN A 233 17.70 -78.06 0.14
N GLY A 234 16.65 -78.87 0.23
CA GLY A 234 16.43 -79.83 1.33
C GLY A 234 15.16 -80.66 1.19
N ALA A 235 15.33 -81.92 0.81
CA ALA A 235 14.34 -82.95 0.48
C ALA A 235 13.30 -83.33 1.55
N ALA A 236 12.25 -84.00 1.04
CA ALA A 236 11.67 -85.28 1.51
C ALA A 236 10.28 -85.27 2.20
N ASN A 237 9.33 -85.80 1.42
CA ASN A 237 8.49 -86.98 1.69
C ASN A 237 7.16 -86.88 2.45
N ASN A 238 6.22 -87.61 1.82
CA ASN A 238 5.08 -88.38 2.32
C ASN A 238 3.81 -87.63 2.70
N ASP A 239 2.62 -88.21 2.56
CA ASP A 239 2.02 -89.24 1.69
C ASP A 239 0.57 -89.32 2.19
N ASP A 240 -0.32 -89.55 1.24
CA ASP A 240 -1.61 -90.22 1.32
C ASP A 240 -2.56 -90.15 2.54
N THR A 241 -3.82 -90.02 2.14
CA THR A 241 -5.00 -90.81 2.56
C THR A 241 -5.89 -90.35 3.72
N ASN A 242 -7.07 -89.88 3.31
CA ASN A 242 -8.34 -90.61 3.39
C ASN A 242 -9.02 -90.83 4.76
N ASN A 243 -10.19 -90.19 4.88
CA ASN A 243 -11.51 -90.78 5.14
C ASN A 243 -12.14 -90.77 6.55
N ASP A 244 -13.39 -90.27 6.55
CA ASP A 244 -14.59 -90.63 7.34
C ASP A 244 -14.55 -90.54 8.89
N ALA A 245 -15.57 -90.08 9.62
CA ALA A 245 -16.96 -89.71 9.32
C ALA A 245 -17.61 -89.01 10.56
N ALA A 246 -18.85 -88.55 10.36
CA ALA A 246 -19.89 -88.10 11.32
C ALA A 246 -20.02 -86.56 11.48
N ASN A 247 -20.86 -85.86 10.70
CA ASN A 247 -22.34 -85.82 10.65
C ASN A 247 -23.01 -84.98 11.75
N ASN A 248 -23.50 -83.80 11.36
CA ASN A 248 -24.87 -83.27 11.58
C ASN A 248 -24.87 -81.79 11.13
N ASN A 249 -25.36 -81.43 9.95
CA ASN A 249 -26.76 -81.31 9.48
C ASN A 249 -27.39 -79.94 9.80
N GLY A 250 -27.94 -79.31 8.75
CA GLY A 250 -28.81 -78.12 8.78
C GLY A 250 -28.28 -76.93 7.97
N ALA A 251 -28.14 -77.06 6.64
CA ALA A 251 -29.12 -76.62 5.61
C ALA A 251 -28.99 -75.12 5.27
N ASP A 252 -28.23 -74.81 4.20
CA ASP A 252 -28.68 -74.50 2.80
C ASP A 252 -28.94 -72.98 2.64
N ALA A 253 -28.17 -72.17 1.89
CA ALA A 253 -27.60 -72.29 0.54
C ALA A 253 -28.72 -72.57 -0.50
N ASN A 254 -28.82 -71.94 -1.68
CA ASN A 254 -27.96 -71.06 -2.44
C ASN A 254 -28.75 -70.58 -3.69
N ASP A 255 -28.13 -69.67 -4.44
CA ASP A 255 -28.10 -69.65 -5.92
C ASP A 255 -29.31 -69.04 -6.67
N ASN A 256 -29.17 -68.34 -7.79
CA ASN A 256 -28.06 -68.10 -8.74
C ASN A 256 -28.48 -66.82 -9.53
N GLY A 257 -27.62 -65.96 -10.08
CA GLY A 257 -26.74 -66.28 -11.20
C GLY A 257 -27.13 -65.51 -12.48
N ALA A 258 -26.34 -64.47 -12.78
CA ALA A 258 -25.91 -63.97 -14.09
C ALA A 258 -26.84 -64.04 -15.33
N ALA A 259 -27.06 -62.91 -16.00
CA ALA A 259 -26.54 -62.67 -17.36
C ALA A 259 -26.83 -61.25 -17.87
N ASN A 260 -25.82 -60.74 -18.58
CA ASN A 260 -25.66 -59.47 -19.27
C ASN A 260 -26.51 -59.39 -20.57
N ASN A 261 -26.89 -58.17 -20.99
CA ASN A 261 -26.77 -57.60 -22.35
C ASN A 261 -27.92 -56.62 -22.71
N GLY A 262 -27.57 -55.53 -23.40
CA GLY A 262 -28.40 -55.03 -24.50
C GLY A 262 -29.03 -53.64 -24.32
N ALA A 263 -28.46 -52.68 -25.04
CA ALA A 263 -28.90 -51.31 -25.22
C ALA A 263 -30.33 -51.12 -25.76
N ALA A 264 -30.91 -49.97 -25.36
CA ALA A 264 -31.76 -49.02 -26.08
C ALA A 264 -32.77 -49.54 -27.13
N ASN A 265 -34.06 -49.20 -26.99
CA ASN A 265 -34.68 -48.08 -27.74
C ASN A 265 -36.16 -47.81 -27.39
N ASN A 266 -36.57 -46.55 -27.64
CA ASN A 266 -37.91 -46.01 -27.94
C ASN A 266 -38.90 -45.78 -26.77
N ASN A 267 -39.20 -44.53 -26.38
CA ASN A 267 -39.96 -43.45 -27.07
C ASN A 267 -41.48 -43.49 -26.77
N ALA A 268 -41.92 -42.52 -25.95
CA ALA A 268 -43.17 -41.75 -26.04
C ALA A 268 -43.11 -40.67 -24.95
N ALA A 269 -42.80 -39.41 -25.27
CA ALA A 269 -43.73 -38.32 -25.63
C ALA A 269 -44.74 -38.04 -24.49
N VAL A 270 -44.78 -36.86 -23.87
CA VAL A 270 -45.26 -35.55 -24.39
C VAL A 270 -44.58 -34.44 -23.53
N ASN A 271 -43.72 -33.57 -24.10
CA ASN A 271 -43.95 -32.19 -24.61
C ASN A 271 -44.46 -31.20 -23.54
N ASN A 272 -44.08 -29.92 -23.42
CA ASN A 272 -43.19 -28.95 -24.08
C ASN A 272 -43.32 -27.66 -23.20
N ASP A 273 -42.54 -26.60 -23.22
CA ASP A 273 -41.35 -26.15 -23.94
C ASP A 273 -40.82 -24.95 -23.14
N ALA A 274 -39.53 -24.69 -23.29
CA ALA A 274 -38.85 -23.47 -22.91
C ALA A 274 -39.22 -22.32 -23.86
N SER A 275 -38.82 -21.08 -23.53
CA SER A 275 -37.68 -20.46 -24.23
C SER A 275 -37.37 -19.07 -23.69
N ALA A 276 -36.09 -18.74 -23.77
CA ALA A 276 -35.49 -17.48 -23.41
C ALA A 276 -35.54 -16.45 -24.55
N ASP A 277 -35.38 -15.19 -24.14
CA ASP A 277 -34.45 -14.19 -24.71
C ASP A 277 -35.03 -12.86 -25.22
N ASN A 278 -34.28 -11.82 -24.84
CA ASN A 278 -34.05 -10.49 -25.40
C ASN A 278 -34.90 -9.26 -24.98
N GLY A 279 -34.18 -8.27 -24.42
CA GLY A 279 -34.23 -6.90 -24.95
C GLY A 279 -34.80 -5.78 -24.08
N ALA A 280 -33.93 -5.20 -23.23
CA ALA A 280 -33.64 -3.76 -23.03
C ALA A 280 -34.73 -2.67 -22.86
N ALA A 281 -34.33 -1.71 -21.98
CA ALA A 281 -34.75 -0.29 -21.84
C ALA A 281 -36.10 -0.04 -21.13
N ASN A 282 -36.29 1.01 -20.33
CA ASN A 282 -35.51 2.09 -19.72
C ASN A 282 -36.53 2.83 -18.80
N GLU A 283 -36.03 3.75 -17.97
CA GLU A 283 -36.75 4.83 -17.27
C GLU A 283 -37.26 4.53 -15.86
N ASN A 284 -36.49 4.96 -14.86
CA ASN A 284 -37.06 5.94 -13.92
C ASN A 284 -35.99 6.85 -13.27
N ALA A 285 -36.06 8.12 -13.65
CA ALA A 285 -35.85 9.34 -12.87
C ALA A 285 -34.58 9.50 -12.00
N ALA A 286 -33.61 10.21 -12.57
CA ALA A 286 -32.74 11.11 -11.82
C ALA A 286 -33.57 12.25 -11.19
N VAL A 287 -33.42 12.47 -9.88
CA VAL A 287 -33.84 13.71 -9.22
C VAL A 287 -32.60 14.58 -8.99
N ASN A 288 -32.55 15.62 -9.81
CA ASN A 288 -31.70 16.79 -9.67
C ASN A 288 -32.22 17.63 -8.49
N ASN A 289 -31.33 18.07 -7.59
CA ASN A 289 -31.58 19.31 -6.85
C ASN A 289 -30.25 20.04 -6.62
N GLY A 290 -29.96 20.99 -7.51
CA GLY A 290 -29.07 22.09 -7.22
C GLY A 290 -29.82 23.16 -6.41
N ALA A 291 -29.17 23.66 -5.37
CA ALA A 291 -29.47 24.98 -4.82
C ALA A 291 -28.14 25.70 -4.55
N SER A 292 -28.17 26.99 -4.88
CA SER A 292 -27.04 27.90 -5.08
C SER A 292 -27.01 28.95 -3.95
N ALA A 293 -25.79 29.44 -3.69
CA ALA A 293 -25.43 30.82 -3.34
C ALA A 293 -25.37 31.28 -1.85
N ASN A 294 -24.13 31.69 -1.51
CA ASN A 294 -23.69 32.95 -0.90
C ASN A 294 -23.89 33.27 0.59
N ASN A 295 -22.75 33.36 1.30
CA ASN A 295 -22.15 34.53 1.98
C ASN A 295 -21.15 33.94 3.01
N GLY A 296 -19.87 34.31 3.08
CA GLY A 296 -19.33 35.66 3.09
C GLY A 296 -19.23 36.09 4.55
N ASP A 297 -18.08 35.85 5.19
CA ASP A 297 -17.62 36.59 6.36
C ASP A 297 -16.09 36.50 6.44
N GLU A 298 -15.50 37.68 6.43
CA GLU A 298 -14.08 38.00 6.51
C GLU A 298 -13.73 38.11 8.00
N GLU A 299 -12.76 37.35 8.49
CA GLU A 299 -12.11 37.66 9.78
C GLU A 299 -10.68 38.10 9.51
N GLU A 300 -10.40 39.34 9.93
CA GLU A 300 -9.14 40.06 9.81
C GLU A 300 -8.12 39.46 10.80
N GLU A 301 -6.98 38.99 10.29
CA GLU A 301 -5.81 38.63 11.10
C GLU A 301 -4.93 39.88 11.31
N GLU A 302 -4.75 40.29 12.56
CA GLU A 302 -3.75 41.29 12.97
C GLU A 302 -2.37 40.59 13.07
N GLU A 303 -1.45 40.88 12.14
CA GLU A 303 -0.03 40.53 12.26
C GLU A 303 0.76 41.71 12.84
N GLU A 304 1.40 41.49 14.00
CA GLU A 304 2.37 42.41 14.59
C GLU A 304 3.73 42.24 13.89
N GLU A 305 4.20 43.30 13.23
CA GLU A 305 5.55 43.43 12.68
C GLU A 305 6.53 43.84 13.79
N GLU A 306 7.52 42.99 14.11
CA GLU A 306 8.73 43.40 14.84
C GLU A 306 9.90 43.54 13.85
N GLU A 307 10.30 44.79 13.60
CA GLU A 307 11.57 45.15 12.95
C GLU A 307 12.68 45.42 13.98
N GLU A 308 13.93 45.34 13.49
CA GLU A 308 15.21 45.81 14.06
C GLU A 308 15.92 44.82 15.01
N GLU A 309 17.23 44.56 14.94
CA GLU A 309 18.35 45.42 14.53
C GLU A 309 19.60 44.55 14.22
N GLU A 310 20.27 44.79 13.08
CA GLU A 310 21.59 44.23 12.74
C GLU A 310 22.69 45.07 13.41
N ALA A 311 23.51 44.45 14.27
CA ALA A 311 24.71 45.07 14.82
C ALA A 311 25.98 44.44 14.22
N ASP A 312 26.49 45.08 13.19
CA ASP A 312 27.87 44.99 12.72
C ASP A 312 28.83 45.51 13.82
N ASN A 313 29.79 44.70 14.24
CA ASN A 313 31.02 45.20 14.84
C ASN A 313 32.19 44.28 14.53
N GLY A 314 32.92 44.59 13.46
CA GLY A 314 34.22 44.01 13.17
C GLY A 314 35.32 44.43 14.15
N SER A 315 36.28 43.53 14.41
CA SER A 315 37.70 43.89 14.50
C SER A 315 38.62 42.66 14.51
N ASN A 316 39.42 42.55 13.45
CA ASN A 316 40.86 42.20 13.42
C ASN A 316 41.43 41.12 14.37
N ASN A 317 42.06 40.08 13.79
CA ASN A 317 43.53 40.09 13.66
C ASN A 317 44.10 38.88 12.91
N ASN A 318 45.10 39.18 12.10
CA ASN A 318 46.01 38.27 11.42
C ASN A 318 46.66 37.23 12.37
N ASN A 319 46.72 35.97 11.96
CA ASN A 319 47.99 35.23 12.06
C ASN A 319 48.12 34.13 10.99
N LYS A 320 49.12 34.30 10.12
CA LYS A 320 49.71 33.21 9.32
C LYS A 320 50.45 32.27 10.26
N VAL A 321 50.51 30.98 9.93
CA VAL A 321 51.75 30.17 9.72
C VAL A 321 51.40 28.67 9.75
N ARG A 322 51.46 28.06 8.55
CA ARG A 322 52.08 26.78 8.16
C ARG A 322 52.36 25.66 9.20
N ALA A 323 52.17 24.43 8.69
CA ALA A 323 52.83 23.14 8.99
C ALA A 323 51.82 22.09 9.52
N LEU A 324 51.78 20.81 9.11
CA LEU A 324 52.69 19.96 8.33
C LEU A 324 51.88 18.72 7.85
N ARG A 325 52.31 18.15 6.73
CA ARG A 325 51.84 16.88 6.15
C ARG A 325 52.16 15.69 7.08
N PHE A 326 51.31 14.66 7.06
CA PHE A 326 51.70 13.27 7.29
C PHE A 326 51.05 12.36 6.25
N SER A 327 51.89 11.73 5.43
CA SER A 327 51.61 10.46 4.76
C SER A 327 52.82 9.57 5.02
N ALA A 328 52.57 8.46 5.68
CA ALA A 328 53.20 7.15 5.51
C ALA A 328 52.32 6.15 6.28
#